data_AF-A0A4Q7CYF8-F1
#
_entry.id   AF-A0A4Q7CYF8-F1
#
_cell.length_a   1.000
_cell.length_b   1.000
_cell.length_c   1.000
_cell.angle_alpha   90.00
_cell.angle_beta   90.00
_cell.angle_gamma   90.00
#
_symmetry.space_group_name_H-M   'P 1'
#
loop_
_entity.id
_entity.type
_entity.pdbx_description
1 polymer ?
#
loop_
_entity_poly.entity_id
_entity_poly.type
_entity_poly.pdbx_seq_one_letter_code
_entity_poly.pdbx_strand_id
1 'polypeptide(L)'
;MNPIFNNLTQEILENIEDQLANNEVSTNEELWDFFVEELEMTAEQADAAVALRPKYPGQIFLTGHSPLFQDETVSFDPNEKTFKSDDQLFPKQ
;
A
#
# COMPACT_ATOMS: atom_id res chain seq x y z
N MET A 1 -2.81 -9.58 -7.03
CA MET A 1 -2.87 -8.19 -7.55
C MET A 1 -4.28 -7.69 -7.47
N ASN A 2 -4.51 -6.57 -6.77
CA ASN A 2 -5.81 -5.92 -6.75
C ASN A 2 -6.17 -5.53 -8.21
N PRO A 3 -7.30 -6.03 -8.75
CA PRO A 3 -7.64 -5.83 -10.17
C PRO A 3 -7.69 -4.36 -10.60
N ILE A 4 -7.95 -3.45 -9.67
CA ILE A 4 -8.07 -2.02 -9.93
C ILE A 4 -6.74 -1.38 -10.38
N PHE A 5 -5.60 -1.98 -10.03
CA PHE A 5 -4.27 -1.48 -10.37
C PHE A 5 -3.58 -2.26 -11.51
N ASN A 6 -4.25 -3.25 -12.12
CA ASN A 6 -3.64 -4.14 -13.12
C ASN A 6 -3.14 -3.43 -14.39
N ASN A 7 -3.65 -2.24 -14.70
CA ASN A 7 -3.25 -1.43 -15.85
C ASN A 7 -2.16 -0.38 -15.52
N LEU A 8 -1.75 -0.26 -14.25
CA LEU A 8 -0.70 0.66 -13.84
C LEU A 8 0.68 0.05 -14.12
N THR A 9 1.65 0.91 -14.43
CA THR A 9 3.04 0.48 -14.59
C THR A 9 3.66 0.17 -13.23
N GLN A 10 4.74 -0.61 -13.23
CA GLN A 10 5.49 -0.92 -12.01
C GLN A 10 5.99 0.37 -11.31
N GLU A 11 6.42 1.37 -12.08
CA GLU A 11 6.88 2.66 -11.56
C GLU A 11 5.77 3.42 -10.81
N ILE A 12 4.54 3.43 -11.36
CA ILE A 12 3.40 4.05 -10.68
C ILE A 12 3.07 3.30 -9.39
N LEU A 13 3.08 1.96 -9.42
CA LEU A 13 2.83 1.15 -8.23
C LEU A 13 3.87 1.40 -7.13
N GLU A 14 5.14 1.52 -7.48
CA GLU A 14 6.21 1.87 -6.55
C GLU A 14 6.04 3.28 -5.95
N ASN A 15 5.56 4.24 -6.75
CA ASN A 15 5.27 5.59 -6.28
C ASN A 15 4.09 5.60 -5.29
N ILE A 16 3.01 4.88 -5.59
CA ILE A 16 1.88 4.72 -4.67
C ILE A 16 2.35 4.09 -3.36
N GLU A 17 3.10 2.98 -3.44
CA GLU A 17 3.63 2.29 -2.27
C GLU A 17 4.49 3.23 -1.40
N ASP A 18 5.37 4.03 -2.01
CA ASP A 18 6.21 5.01 -1.31
C ASP A 18 5.37 6.10 -0.63
N GLN A 19 4.39 6.67 -1.32
CA GLN A 19 3.49 7.66 -0.71
C GLN A 19 2.69 7.06 0.45
N LEU A 20 2.16 5.85 0.31
CA LEU A 20 1.39 5.22 1.37
C LEU A 20 2.24 4.82 2.58
N ALA A 21 3.47 4.36 2.35
CA ALA A 21 4.38 3.90 3.40
C ALA A 21 5.10 5.05 4.13
N ASN A 22 5.50 6.11 3.41
CA ASN A 22 6.45 7.10 3.90
C ASN A 22 5.87 8.52 4.02
N ASN A 23 4.71 8.82 3.43
CA ASN A 23 4.10 10.14 3.51
C ASN A 23 3.11 10.25 4.69
N GLU A 24 3.61 10.73 5.83
CA GLU A 24 2.81 11.02 7.04
C GLU A 24 2.28 12.47 7.08
N VAL A 25 2.70 13.34 6.17
CA VAL A 25 2.42 14.79 6.23
C VAL A 25 1.20 15.18 5.40
N SER A 26 0.99 14.55 4.25
CA SER A 26 -0.15 14.84 3.38
C SER A 26 -1.45 14.30 3.97
N THR A 27 -2.53 15.02 3.77
CA THR A 27 -3.88 14.53 4.02
C THR A 27 -4.30 13.47 3.01
N ASN A 28 -5.42 12.79 3.26
CA ASN A 28 -5.97 11.84 2.29
C ASN A 28 -6.43 12.53 1.00
N GLU A 29 -6.91 13.77 1.10
CA GLU A 29 -7.32 14.59 -0.05
C GLU A 29 -6.11 14.97 -0.90
N GLU A 30 -5.02 15.46 -0.29
CA GLU A 30 -3.79 15.80 -1.01
C GLU A 30 -3.13 14.58 -1.69
N LEU A 31 -3.17 13.40 -1.05
CA LEU A 31 -2.70 12.16 -1.69
C LEU A 31 -3.58 11.74 -2.86
N TRP A 32 -4.90 11.90 -2.72
CA TRP A 32 -5.84 11.61 -3.78
C TRP A 32 -5.59 12.50 -5.01
N ASP A 33 -5.46 13.81 -4.78
CA ASP A 33 -5.15 14.79 -5.84
C ASP A 33 -3.84 14.44 -6.54
N PHE A 34 -2.79 14.12 -5.78
CA PHE A 34 -1.51 13.68 -6.33
C PHE A 34 -1.64 12.43 -7.22
N PHE A 35 -2.39 11.42 -6.77
CA PHE A 35 -2.60 10.20 -7.55
C PHE A 35 -3.33 10.46 -8.87
N VAL A 36 -4.32 11.34 -8.87
CA VAL A 36 -5.07 11.68 -10.09
C VAL A 36 -4.27 12.59 -11.02
N GLU A 37 -3.69 13.66 -10.48
CA GLU A 37 -3.09 14.74 -11.27
C GLU A 37 -1.67 14.40 -11.72
N GLU A 38 -0.85 13.80 -10.85
CA GLU A 38 0.57 13.55 -11.13
C GLU A 38 0.84 12.11 -11.62
N LEU A 39 0.08 11.13 -11.14
CA LEU A 39 0.24 9.72 -11.56
C LEU A 39 -0.75 9.29 -12.65
N GLU A 40 -1.57 10.22 -13.15
CA GLU A 40 -2.60 9.99 -14.17
C GLU A 40 -3.56 8.83 -13.83
N MET A 41 -3.80 8.58 -12.53
CA MET A 41 -4.71 7.54 -12.08
C MET A 41 -6.17 7.98 -12.26
N THR A 42 -7.05 7.02 -12.49
CA THR A 42 -8.49 7.28 -12.43
C THR A 42 -8.91 7.58 -10.99
N ALA A 43 -10.01 8.33 -10.82
CA ALA A 43 -10.59 8.60 -9.50
C ALA A 43 -10.84 7.32 -8.68
N GLU A 44 -11.31 6.24 -9.32
CA GLU A 44 -11.55 4.95 -8.68
C GLU A 44 -10.25 4.33 -8.13
N GLN A 45 -9.16 4.44 -8.89
CA GLN A 45 -7.85 3.96 -8.46
C GLN A 45 -7.28 4.81 -7.31
N ALA A 46 -7.45 6.12 -7.36
CA ALA A 46 -7.02 7.02 -6.28
C ALA A 46 -7.80 6.76 -4.98
N ASP A 47 -9.12 6.58 -5.08
CA ASP A 47 -9.98 6.17 -3.95
C ASP A 47 -9.48 4.86 -3.33
N ALA A 48 -9.20 3.86 -4.16
CA ALA A 48 -8.72 2.57 -3.70
C ALA A 48 -7.33 2.65 -3.05
N ALA A 49 -6.42 3.45 -3.61
CA ALA A 49 -5.08 3.64 -3.04
C ALA A 49 -5.15 4.33 -1.66
N VAL A 50 -5.92 5.43 -1.55
CA VAL A 50 -6.10 6.14 -0.29
C VAL A 50 -6.78 5.26 0.78
N ALA A 51 -7.72 4.41 0.38
CA ALA A 51 -8.37 3.46 1.29
C ALA A 51 -7.40 2.43 1.91
N LEU A 52 -6.26 2.17 1.27
CA LEU A 52 -5.23 1.28 1.79
C LEU A 52 -4.33 1.96 2.83
N ARG A 53 -4.23 3.29 2.83
CA ARG A 53 -3.31 4.07 3.70
C ARG A 53 -3.31 3.64 5.17
N PRO A 54 -4.46 3.37 5.84
CA PRO A 54 -4.44 2.96 7.25
C PRO A 54 -3.70 1.64 7.53
N LYS A 55 -3.40 0.84 6.51
CA LYS A 55 -2.69 -0.45 6.64
C LYS A 55 -1.17 -0.31 6.63
N TYR A 56 -0.64 0.83 6.20
CA TYR A 56 0.80 1.05 6.01
C TYR A 56 1.58 1.48 7.27
N PRO A 57 1.04 2.32 8.16
CA PRO A 57 1.79 2.81 9.31
C PRO A 57 2.41 1.70 10.17
N GLY A 58 3.72 1.81 10.41
CA GLY A 58 4.48 0.90 11.28
C GLY A 58 4.71 -0.50 10.70
N GLN A 59 4.36 -0.75 9.44
CA GLN A 59 4.59 -2.02 8.77
C GLN A 59 5.72 -1.91 7.74
N ILE A 60 6.52 -2.98 7.63
CA ILE A 60 7.53 -3.13 6.58
C ILE A 60 7.13 -4.36 5.78
N PHE A 61 6.57 -4.16 4.59
CA PHE A 61 6.12 -5.23 3.72
C PHE A 61 7.28 -5.84 2.93
N LEU A 62 7.17 -7.14 2.63
CA LEU A 62 7.98 -7.76 1.60
C LEU A 62 7.58 -7.17 0.24
N THR A 63 8.56 -6.89 -0.61
CA THR A 63 8.32 -6.33 -1.95
C THR A 63 7.28 -7.15 -2.72
N GLY A 64 6.25 -6.49 -3.25
CA GLY A 64 5.15 -7.14 -3.98
C GLY A 64 4.12 -7.86 -3.11
N HIS A 65 4.22 -7.78 -1.77
CA HIS A 65 3.32 -8.45 -0.83
C HIS A 65 2.64 -7.45 0.13
N SER A 66 2.59 -6.18 -0.24
CA SER A 66 1.84 -5.14 0.49
C SER A 66 0.34 -5.17 0.11
N PRO A 67 -0.51 -4.42 0.84
CA PRO A 67 -1.93 -4.29 0.52
C PRO A 67 -2.21 -3.78 -0.89
N LEU A 68 -1.26 -3.07 -1.52
CA LEU A 68 -1.38 -2.61 -2.90
C LEU A 68 -1.42 -3.80 -3.88
N PHE A 69 -0.66 -4.85 -3.60
CA PHE A 69 -0.49 -6.00 -4.49
C PHE A 69 -1.40 -7.17 -4.12
N GLN A 70 -1.77 -7.36 -2.85
CA GLN A 70 -2.57 -8.52 -2.45
C GLN A 70 -3.22 -8.36 -1.08
N ASP A 71 -4.27 -9.15 -0.84
CA ASP A 71 -4.94 -9.21 0.46
C ASP A 71 -4.14 -10.02 1.49
N GLU A 72 -3.44 -11.07 1.04
CA GLU A 72 -2.57 -11.90 1.88
C GLU A 72 -1.18 -11.25 2.02
N THR A 73 -1.10 -10.26 2.89
CA THR A 73 0.12 -9.45 3.07
C THR A 73 1.21 -10.20 3.84
N VAL A 74 2.46 -9.82 3.56
CA VAL A 74 3.65 -10.37 4.23
C VAL A 74 4.48 -9.23 4.79
N SER A 75 4.63 -9.19 6.11
CA SER A 75 5.32 -8.13 6.84
C SER A 75 6.51 -8.64 7.64
N PHE A 76 7.43 -7.75 7.96
CA PHE A 76 8.61 -8.05 8.76
C PHE A 76 8.26 -8.21 10.25
N ASP A 77 8.61 -9.35 10.84
CA ASP A 77 8.57 -9.60 12.28
C ASP A 77 9.86 -9.04 12.92
N PRO A 78 9.79 -7.97 13.73
CA PRO A 78 10.98 -7.44 14.39
C PRO A 78 11.55 -8.38 15.46
N ASN A 79 10.75 -9.28 16.03
CA ASN A 79 11.18 -10.19 17.10
C ASN A 79 12.02 -11.35 16.54
N GLU A 80 11.51 -11.99 15.49
CA GLU A 80 12.20 -13.12 14.84
C GLU A 80 13.10 -12.69 13.68
N LYS A 81 13.05 -11.40 13.29
CA LYS A 81 13.83 -10.81 12.19
C LYS A 81 13.61 -11.54 10.87
N THR A 82 12.37 -11.92 10.60
CA THR A 82 11.96 -12.67 9.40
C THR A 82 10.63 -12.14 8.87
N PHE A 83 10.34 -12.40 7.60
CA PHE A 83 9.04 -12.05 7.01
C PHE A 83 8.01 -13.15 7.29
N LYS A 84 6.79 -12.75 7.67
CA LYS A 84 5.66 -13.64 7.94
C LYS A 84 4.38 -13.06 7.36
N SER A 85 3.43 -13.94 7.05
CA SER A 85 2.09 -13.49 6.67
C SER A 85 1.45 -12.73 7.82
N ASP A 86 0.68 -11.67 7.53
CA ASP A 86 0.06 -10.84 8.57
C ASP A 86 -0.87 -11.63 9.49
N ASP A 87 -1.53 -12.68 9.00
CA ASP A 87 -2.35 -13.57 9.84
C ASP A 87 -1.54 -14.28 10.95
N GLN A 88 -0.23 -14.47 10.75
CA GLN A 88 0.68 -15.03 11.77
C GLN A 88 1.19 -13.95 12.73
N LEU A 89 1.30 -12.70 12.28
CA LEU A 89 1.81 -11.57 13.08
C LEU A 89 0.71 -10.92 13.92
N PHE A 90 -0.49 -10.83 13.37
CA PHE A 90 -1.66 -10.18 13.95
C PHE A 90 -2.84 -11.16 13.92
N PRO A 91 -2.79 -12.25 14.73
CA PRO A 91 -3.86 -13.24 14.75
C PRO A 91 -5.18 -12.59 15.15
N LYS A 92 -6.22 -12.80 14.33
CA LYS A 92 -7.57 -12.31 14.61
C LYS A 92 -8.06 -12.95 15.92
N GLN A 93 -8.46 -12.12 16.88
CA GLN A 93 -9.00 -12.54 18.18
C GLN A 93 -10.37 -13.21 18.04
#